data_AF-A0A484LTM0-F1
#
_entry.id   AF-A0A484LTM0-F1
#
_cell.length_a   1.000
_cell.length_b   1.000
_cell.length_c   1.000
_cell.angle_alpha   90.00
_cell.angle_beta   90.00
_cell.angle_gamma   90.00
#
_symmetry.space_group_name_H-M   'P 1'
#
loop_
_entity.id
_entity.type
_entity.pdbx_description
1 polymer ?
#
loop_
_entity_poly.entity_id
_entity_poly.type
_entity_poly.pdbx_seq_one_letter_code
_entity_poly.pdbx_strand_id
1 'polypeptide(L)'
;MEGEDEIKQKLQELQKQLGKKQSFEEAVSKVRSLLCQYYPSASPSLRTSFYSVVCRAATILRTRYTSPGFWHAGLQLFLDAENLMSEFSEKKHLQDCIAQSRNHLGEVANQPDNSASVDNRPRGFLFEGHLTVDPEPPQPDWLVMSNLLSASVTLSNGQSSEEHAANSNTSDDSIVTNLLQQLADRHEDIIPMILDDAPVVPRAPPASKEVVAKLPVTIVTDEFLAKLDANAECAICKDNLVPNDMMQELPCKHMFHPHCLKPWLDEHNSCPICRHELQTDDHKYESWKEREKEAEEERKGAANAVREGEYMYV
;
A
#
# COMPACT_ATOMS: atom_id res chain seq x y z
N MET A 1 -37.77 18.31 -16.96
CA MET A 1 -36.78 17.67 -17.84
C MET A 1 -35.54 18.53 -17.78
N GLU A 2 -34.43 18.02 -17.24
CA GLU A 2 -33.14 18.72 -17.32
C GLU A 2 -32.79 18.93 -18.80
N GLY A 3 -32.30 20.11 -19.16
CA GLY A 3 -31.95 20.42 -20.54
C GLY A 3 -30.66 19.71 -20.97
N GLU A 4 -30.50 19.40 -22.26
CA GLU A 4 -29.27 18.76 -22.76
C GLU A 4 -28.01 19.57 -22.44
N ASP A 5 -28.11 20.91 -22.44
CA ASP A 5 -27.00 21.80 -22.09
C ASP A 5 -26.60 21.70 -20.61
N GLU A 6 -27.56 21.45 -19.73
CA GLU A 6 -27.30 21.22 -18.31
C GLU A 6 -26.55 19.91 -18.11
N ILE A 7 -26.93 18.85 -18.84
CA ILE A 7 -26.24 17.55 -18.81
C ILE A 7 -24.82 17.71 -19.35
N LYS A 8 -24.61 18.47 -20.43
CA LYS A 8 -23.27 18.76 -20.95
C LYS A 8 -22.41 19.49 -19.93
N GLN A 9 -22.95 20.47 -19.21
CA GLN A 9 -22.22 21.16 -18.14
C GLN A 9 -21.86 20.20 -17.00
N LYS A 10 -22.78 19.33 -16.57
CA LYS A 10 -22.51 18.28 -15.58
C LYS A 10 -21.39 17.34 -16.05
N LEU A 11 -21.42 16.93 -17.31
CA LEU A 11 -20.37 16.09 -17.91
C LEU A 11 -19.00 16.78 -17.93
N GLN A 12 -18.95 18.07 -18.26
CA GLN A 12 -17.70 18.85 -18.22
C GLN A 12 -17.14 18.96 -16.79
N GLU A 13 -17.99 19.16 -15.79
CA GLU A 13 -17.53 19.19 -14.40
C GLU A 13 -17.03 17.81 -13.94
N LEU A 14 -17.78 16.74 -14.26
CA LEU A 14 -17.35 15.37 -13.98
C LEU A 14 -16.02 15.04 -14.67
N GLN A 15 -15.80 15.54 -15.89
CA GLN A 15 -14.53 15.35 -16.61
C GLN A 15 -13.33 15.95 -15.85
N LYS A 16 -13.51 17.08 -15.15
CA LYS A 16 -12.48 17.66 -14.27
C LYS A 16 -12.28 16.81 -13.02
N GLN A 17 -13.37 16.31 -12.43
CA GLN A 17 -13.33 15.47 -11.23
C GLN A 17 -12.66 14.12 -11.48
N LEU A 18 -12.79 13.54 -12.69
CA LEU A 18 -12.07 12.32 -13.07
C LEU A 18 -10.54 12.46 -12.97
N GLY A 19 -10.00 13.69 -13.03
CA GLY A 19 -8.57 13.92 -12.83
C GLY A 19 -8.10 13.88 -11.37
N LYS A 20 -9.03 13.89 -10.41
CA LYS A 20 -8.75 13.93 -8.98
C LYS A 20 -8.97 12.54 -8.38
N LYS A 21 -7.95 11.97 -7.76
CA LYS A 21 -7.94 10.59 -7.23
C LYS A 21 -9.06 10.37 -6.20
N GLN A 22 -9.25 11.32 -5.28
CA GLN A 22 -10.24 11.25 -4.20
C GLN A 22 -11.71 11.23 -4.68
N SER A 23 -12.01 11.78 -5.86
CA SER A 23 -13.37 11.87 -6.39
C SER A 23 -13.60 11.03 -7.64
N PHE A 24 -12.60 10.25 -8.07
CA PHE A 24 -12.67 9.48 -9.31
C PHE A 24 -13.83 8.47 -9.31
N GLU A 25 -13.93 7.61 -8.28
CA GLU A 25 -14.95 6.57 -8.23
C GLU A 25 -16.36 7.14 -8.17
N GLU A 26 -16.57 8.20 -7.38
CA GLU A 26 -17.84 8.91 -7.30
C GLU A 26 -18.19 9.58 -8.64
N ALA A 27 -17.20 10.22 -9.29
CA ALA A 27 -17.39 10.84 -10.60
C ALA A 27 -17.74 9.80 -11.66
N VAL A 28 -17.04 8.66 -11.70
CA VAL A 28 -17.36 7.54 -12.60
C VAL A 28 -18.77 7.03 -12.35
N SER A 29 -19.16 6.84 -11.09
CA SER A 29 -20.52 6.40 -10.73
C SER A 29 -21.59 7.38 -11.23
N LYS A 30 -21.37 8.69 -11.08
CA LYS A 30 -22.26 9.74 -11.61
C LYS A 30 -22.30 9.74 -13.15
N VAL A 31 -21.15 9.58 -13.82
CA VAL A 31 -21.10 9.46 -15.28
C VAL A 31 -21.92 8.26 -15.74
N ARG A 32 -21.80 7.10 -15.07
CA ARG A 32 -22.60 5.90 -15.38
C ARG A 32 -24.09 6.16 -15.23
N SER A 33 -24.52 6.78 -14.13
CA SER A 33 -25.95 7.06 -13.91
C SER A 33 -26.50 7.98 -15.00
N LEU A 34 -25.77 9.03 -15.36
CA LEU A 34 -26.15 9.95 -16.43
C LEU A 34 -26.16 9.26 -17.80
N LEU A 35 -25.19 8.40 -18.06
CA LEU A 35 -25.10 7.64 -19.30
C LEU A 35 -26.33 6.73 -19.46
N CYS A 36 -26.65 5.91 -18.47
CA CYS A 36 -27.79 5.01 -18.52
C CYS A 36 -29.13 5.75 -18.60
N GLN A 37 -29.25 6.91 -17.94
CA GLN A 37 -30.50 7.68 -17.89
C GLN A 37 -30.76 8.47 -19.18
N TYR A 38 -29.73 9.09 -19.76
CA TYR A 38 -29.93 10.10 -20.81
C TYR A 38 -29.42 9.69 -22.19
N TYR A 39 -28.49 8.73 -22.30
CA TYR A 39 -27.92 8.32 -23.59
C TYR A 39 -28.95 7.82 -24.63
N PRO A 40 -29.98 7.02 -24.27
CA PRO A 40 -30.97 6.53 -25.24
C PRO A 40 -31.70 7.64 -26.00
N SER A 41 -31.98 8.75 -25.31
CA SER A 41 -32.71 9.90 -25.85
C SER A 41 -31.81 11.07 -26.25
N ALA A 42 -30.48 10.91 -26.17
CA ALA A 42 -29.51 11.98 -26.38
C ALA A 42 -29.33 12.35 -27.86
N SER A 43 -29.18 13.66 -28.12
CA SER A 43 -28.71 14.16 -29.41
C SER A 43 -27.30 13.67 -29.76
N PRO A 44 -26.91 13.63 -31.06
CA PRO A 44 -25.57 13.21 -31.48
C PRO A 44 -24.45 13.99 -30.78
N SER A 45 -24.65 15.30 -30.58
CA SER A 45 -23.69 16.16 -29.88
C SER A 45 -23.49 15.75 -28.41
N LEU A 46 -24.58 15.41 -27.71
CA LEU A 46 -24.51 14.93 -26.34
C LEU A 46 -23.86 13.53 -26.25
N ARG A 47 -24.14 12.65 -27.20
CA ARG A 47 -23.48 11.33 -27.30
C ARG A 47 -21.96 11.47 -27.46
N THR A 48 -21.49 12.39 -28.30
CA THR A 48 -20.06 12.69 -28.44
C THR A 48 -19.45 13.20 -27.13
N SER A 49 -20.19 14.01 -26.36
CA SER A 49 -19.73 14.46 -25.03
C SER A 49 -19.59 13.30 -24.05
N PHE A 50 -20.56 12.39 -23.98
CA PHE A 50 -20.45 11.17 -23.17
C PHE A 50 -19.23 10.33 -23.57
N TYR A 51 -19.05 10.07 -24.86
CA TYR A 51 -17.91 9.29 -25.35
C TYR A 51 -16.57 9.95 -25.02
N SER A 52 -16.46 11.27 -25.15
CA SER A 52 -15.27 12.02 -24.75
C SER A 52 -14.93 11.86 -23.26
N VAL A 53 -15.94 11.89 -22.38
CA VAL A 53 -15.76 11.66 -20.94
C VAL A 53 -15.32 10.22 -20.67
N VAL A 54 -15.90 9.23 -21.35
CA VAL A 54 -15.50 7.81 -21.23
C VAL A 54 -14.05 7.61 -21.69
N CYS A 55 -13.66 8.18 -22.83
CA CYS A 55 -12.27 8.15 -23.33
C CYS A 55 -11.30 8.82 -22.35
N ARG A 56 -11.73 9.91 -21.69
CA ARG A 56 -10.93 10.58 -20.67
C ARG A 56 -10.73 9.68 -19.46
N ALA A 57 -11.77 8.99 -18.99
CA ALA A 57 -11.66 8.01 -17.90
C ALA A 57 -10.67 6.89 -18.26
N ALA A 58 -10.77 6.31 -19.47
CA ALA A 58 -9.83 5.30 -19.95
C ALA A 58 -8.38 5.81 -20.01
N THR A 59 -8.18 7.03 -20.50
CA THR A 59 -6.86 7.65 -20.54
C THR A 59 -6.27 7.82 -19.14
N ILE A 60 -7.07 8.27 -18.17
CA ILE A 60 -6.61 8.50 -16.80
C ILE A 60 -6.26 7.18 -16.12
N LEU A 61 -7.09 6.14 -16.27
CA LEU A 61 -6.78 4.81 -15.74
C LEU A 61 -5.47 4.28 -16.30
N ARG A 62 -5.25 4.39 -17.61
CA ARG A 62 -3.99 3.95 -18.24
C ARG A 62 -2.76 4.73 -17.80
N THR A 63 -2.90 6.00 -17.43
CA THR A 63 -1.75 6.92 -17.27
C THR A 63 -1.46 7.34 -15.83
N ARG A 64 -2.43 7.20 -14.92
CA ARG A 64 -2.32 7.77 -13.56
C ARG A 64 -2.71 6.83 -12.44
N TYR A 65 -3.63 5.89 -12.66
CA TYR A 65 -4.23 5.11 -11.57
C TYR A 65 -3.93 3.63 -11.72
N THR A 66 -3.40 3.02 -10.65
CA THR A 66 -3.01 1.59 -10.63
C THR A 66 -3.80 0.78 -9.60
N SER A 67 -4.60 1.42 -8.73
CA SER A 67 -5.39 0.70 -7.72
C SER A 67 -6.53 -0.10 -8.37
N PRO A 68 -6.73 -1.39 -8.03
CA PRO A 68 -7.81 -2.22 -8.56
C PRO A 68 -9.20 -1.62 -8.40
N GLY A 69 -9.47 -0.84 -7.34
CA GLY A 69 -10.77 -0.18 -7.14
C GLY A 69 -11.15 0.77 -8.29
N PHE A 70 -10.19 1.60 -8.72
CA PHE A 70 -10.39 2.53 -9.84
C PHE A 70 -10.61 1.77 -11.16
N TRP A 71 -9.87 0.68 -11.37
CA TRP A 71 -10.03 -0.16 -12.56
C TRP A 71 -11.35 -0.92 -12.57
N HIS A 72 -11.86 -1.37 -11.42
CA HIS A 72 -13.21 -1.93 -11.32
C HIS A 72 -14.28 -0.89 -11.64
N ALA A 73 -14.19 0.33 -11.08
CA ALA A 73 -15.13 1.41 -11.39
C ALA A 73 -15.11 1.76 -12.88
N GLY A 74 -13.91 1.86 -13.47
CA GLY A 74 -13.71 2.09 -14.90
C GLY A 74 -14.27 0.97 -15.78
N LEU A 75 -14.00 -0.29 -15.43
CA LEU A 75 -14.51 -1.46 -16.14
C LEU A 75 -16.04 -1.44 -16.21
N GLN A 76 -16.71 -1.12 -15.10
CA GLN A 76 -18.16 -1.02 -15.06
C GLN A 76 -18.68 0.10 -15.98
N LEU A 77 -18.00 1.25 -16.03
CA LEU A 77 -18.33 2.32 -16.97
C LEU A 77 -18.18 1.89 -18.44
N PHE A 78 -17.11 1.16 -18.78
CA PHE A 78 -16.87 0.72 -20.15
C PHE A 78 -17.89 -0.33 -20.60
N LEU A 79 -18.29 -1.25 -19.70
CA LEU A 79 -19.34 -2.23 -19.98
C LEU A 79 -20.69 -1.55 -20.24
N ASP A 80 -21.08 -0.59 -19.41
CA ASP A 80 -22.32 0.16 -19.61
C ASP A 80 -22.28 0.96 -20.93
N ALA A 81 -21.14 1.56 -21.25
CA ALA A 81 -20.94 2.29 -22.51
C ALA A 81 -20.99 1.38 -23.74
N GLU A 82 -20.36 0.20 -23.70
CA GLU A 82 -20.36 -0.77 -24.82
C GLU A 82 -21.78 -1.25 -25.16
N ASN A 83 -22.62 -1.41 -24.14
CA ASN A 83 -24.01 -1.84 -24.32
C ASN A 83 -24.91 -0.77 -24.95
N LEU A 84 -24.58 0.51 -24.77
CA LEU A 84 -25.39 1.63 -25.24
C LEU A 84 -24.89 2.22 -26.57
N MET A 85 -23.57 2.26 -26.79
CA MET A 85 -22.95 2.91 -27.96
C MET A 85 -22.97 1.99 -29.18
N SER A 86 -23.63 2.42 -30.25
CA SER A 86 -23.86 1.59 -31.46
C SER A 86 -22.84 1.80 -32.59
N GLU A 87 -21.94 2.79 -32.48
CA GLU A 87 -20.92 3.07 -33.49
C GLU A 87 -19.78 2.05 -33.45
N PHE A 88 -19.37 1.56 -34.62
CA PHE A 88 -18.40 0.47 -34.74
C PHE A 88 -17.01 0.84 -34.18
N SER A 89 -16.55 2.06 -34.44
CA SER A 89 -15.25 2.55 -33.96
C SER A 89 -15.22 2.75 -32.45
N GLU A 90 -16.29 3.31 -31.88
CA GLU A 90 -16.46 3.50 -30.44
C GLU A 90 -16.50 2.14 -29.72
N LYS A 91 -17.29 1.20 -30.24
CA LYS A 91 -17.41 -0.14 -29.67
C LYS A 91 -16.09 -0.90 -29.66
N LYS A 92 -15.32 -0.83 -30.75
CA LYS A 92 -13.99 -1.45 -30.80
C LYS A 92 -13.05 -0.86 -29.75
N HIS A 93 -13.02 0.47 -29.60
CA HIS A 93 -12.19 1.12 -28.58
C HIS A 93 -12.60 0.69 -27.16
N LEU A 94 -13.91 0.64 -26.88
CA LEU A 94 -14.42 0.19 -25.58
C LEU A 94 -14.07 -1.26 -25.29
N GLN A 95 -14.11 -2.15 -26.28
CA GLN A 95 -13.66 -3.53 -26.14
C GLN A 95 -12.18 -3.64 -25.77
N ASP A 96 -11.32 -2.84 -26.40
CA ASP A 96 -9.90 -2.77 -26.04
C ASP A 96 -9.72 -2.27 -24.60
N CYS A 97 -10.47 -1.24 -24.18
CA CYS A 97 -10.45 -0.74 -22.81
C CYS A 97 -10.95 -1.78 -21.79
N ILE A 98 -12.01 -2.53 -22.10
CA ILE A 98 -12.54 -3.61 -21.26
C ILE A 98 -11.50 -4.72 -21.11
N ALA A 99 -10.89 -5.14 -22.22
CA ALA A 99 -9.84 -6.17 -22.21
C ALA A 99 -8.64 -5.73 -21.37
N GLN A 100 -8.21 -4.47 -21.52
CA GLN A 100 -7.14 -3.88 -20.73
C GLN A 100 -7.48 -3.87 -19.23
N SER A 101 -8.68 -3.44 -18.86
CA SER A 101 -9.11 -3.41 -17.46
C SER A 101 -9.19 -4.80 -16.84
N ARG A 102 -9.72 -5.79 -17.56
CA ARG A 102 -9.75 -7.18 -17.10
C ARG A 102 -8.35 -7.76 -16.91
N ASN A 103 -7.44 -7.49 -17.84
CA ASN A 103 -6.05 -7.91 -17.73
C ASN A 103 -5.38 -7.29 -16.49
N HIS A 104 -5.58 -5.99 -16.26
CA HIS A 104 -5.06 -5.29 -15.08
C HIS A 104 -5.62 -5.87 -13.77
N LEU A 105 -6.90 -6.27 -13.76
CA LEU A 105 -7.55 -6.87 -12.60
C LEU A 105 -7.20 -8.34 -12.39
N GLY A 106 -6.44 -8.97 -13.30
CA GLY A 106 -6.18 -10.41 -13.29
C GLY A 106 -7.41 -11.26 -13.62
N GLU A 107 -8.48 -10.65 -14.13
CA GLU A 107 -9.67 -11.33 -14.65
C GLU A 107 -9.39 -11.85 -16.07
N VAL A 108 -8.48 -12.80 -16.21
CA VAL A 108 -8.40 -13.56 -17.46
C VAL A 108 -9.66 -14.41 -17.52
N ALA A 109 -10.57 -14.05 -18.41
CA ALA A 109 -11.74 -14.83 -18.72
C ALA A 109 -11.30 -16.23 -19.16
N ASN A 110 -11.45 -17.21 -18.29
CA ASN A 110 -11.75 -18.55 -18.75
C ASN A 110 -13.07 -18.41 -19.53
N GLN A 111 -12.99 -18.44 -20.86
CA GLN A 111 -14.18 -18.72 -21.66
C GLN A 111 -14.82 -19.98 -21.06
N PRO A 112 -16.15 -20.03 -20.85
CA PRO A 112 -16.78 -21.27 -20.45
C PRO A 112 -16.68 -22.22 -21.63
N ASP A 113 -15.60 -23.00 -21.65
CA ASP A 113 -15.55 -24.20 -22.47
C ASP A 113 -16.67 -25.11 -21.97
N ASN A 114 -17.55 -25.40 -22.92
CA ASN A 114 -18.76 -26.17 -22.74
C ASN A 114 -18.37 -27.64 -22.55
N SER A 115 -17.90 -27.99 -21.36
CA SER A 115 -17.74 -29.38 -20.95
C SER A 115 -17.91 -29.50 -19.44
N ALA A 116 -19.02 -30.13 -19.08
CA ALA A 116 -19.46 -30.41 -17.73
C ALA A 116 -18.42 -31.17 -16.89
N SER A 117 -18.21 -30.72 -15.67
CA SER A 117 -18.02 -31.59 -14.52
C SER A 117 -18.42 -30.86 -13.24
N VAL A 118 -19.49 -31.36 -12.65
CA VAL A 118 -20.08 -31.00 -11.37
C VAL A 118 -19.04 -31.17 -10.26
N ASP A 119 -18.85 -30.17 -9.39
CA ASP A 119 -18.62 -30.44 -7.97
C ASP A 119 -18.99 -29.25 -7.03
N ASN A 120 -20.13 -29.46 -6.39
CA ASN A 120 -20.56 -29.13 -5.02
C ASN A 120 -19.92 -27.99 -4.18
N ARG A 121 -20.82 -27.03 -3.85
CA ARG A 121 -21.07 -26.34 -2.54
C ARG A 121 -20.34 -25.00 -2.22
N PRO A 122 -20.94 -24.12 -1.38
CA PRO A 122 -22.10 -23.29 -1.73
C PRO A 122 -21.84 -21.80 -1.44
N ARG A 123 -22.27 -20.92 -2.34
CA ARG A 123 -22.23 -19.45 -2.16
C ARG A 123 -23.59 -18.99 -1.68
N GLY A 124 -23.66 -18.43 -0.47
CA GLY A 124 -24.88 -17.80 0.03
C GLY A 124 -24.66 -17.11 1.36
N PHE A 125 -24.64 -15.79 1.37
CA PHE A 125 -25.11 -15.02 2.52
C PHE A 125 -26.09 -13.96 2.02
N LEU A 126 -27.35 -14.28 2.27
CA LEU A 126 -28.54 -13.44 2.24
C LEU A 126 -28.67 -12.91 3.68
N PHE A 127 -28.46 -11.61 3.91
CA PHE A 127 -28.78 -11.03 5.22
C PHE A 127 -30.20 -10.47 5.19
N GLU A 128 -31.13 -11.31 5.64
CA GLU A 128 -32.49 -10.94 6.03
C GLU A 128 -32.41 -10.26 7.42
N GLY A 129 -32.90 -9.03 7.53
CA GLY A 129 -32.80 -8.22 8.75
C GLY A 129 -33.79 -8.66 9.84
N HIS A 130 -33.31 -8.69 11.09
CA HIS A 130 -34.11 -8.56 12.30
C HIS A 130 -33.41 -7.59 13.26
N LEU A 131 -34.12 -6.53 13.66
CA LEU A 131 -33.69 -5.57 14.69
C LEU A 131 -33.71 -6.26 16.05
N THR A 132 -32.58 -6.83 16.49
CA THR A 132 -32.32 -7.10 17.90
C THR A 132 -31.58 -5.90 18.47
N VAL A 133 -32.13 -5.27 19.50
CA VAL A 133 -31.37 -4.32 20.33
C VAL A 133 -30.41 -5.19 21.15
N ASP A 134 -29.15 -5.26 20.72
CA ASP A 134 -28.13 -5.99 21.44
C ASP A 134 -27.90 -5.34 22.82
N PRO A 135 -27.61 -6.14 23.87
CA PRO A 135 -27.23 -5.60 25.17
C PRO A 135 -26.04 -4.67 25.03
N GLU A 136 -26.05 -3.55 25.75
CA GLU A 136 -24.99 -2.55 25.71
C GLU A 136 -23.62 -3.23 25.94
N PRO A 137 -22.65 -3.04 25.02
CA PRO A 137 -21.37 -3.72 25.10
C PRO A 137 -20.64 -3.30 26.38
N PRO A 138 -19.93 -4.23 27.05
CA PRO A 138 -19.17 -3.90 28.25
C PRO A 138 -18.18 -2.78 27.93
N GLN A 139 -18.01 -1.86 28.88
CA GLN A 139 -17.14 -0.71 28.69
C GLN A 139 -15.73 -1.18 28.30
N PRO A 140 -15.10 -0.56 27.29
CA PRO A 140 -13.82 -1.02 26.78
C PRO A 140 -12.75 -0.92 27.88
N ASP A 141 -11.85 -1.91 27.93
CA ASP A 141 -10.89 -2.08 29.03
C ASP A 141 -10.02 -0.84 29.28
N TRP A 142 -9.77 -0.02 28.25
CA TRP A 142 -9.03 1.24 28.39
C TRP A 142 -9.79 2.27 29.25
N LEU A 143 -11.12 2.30 29.17
CA LEU A 143 -11.96 3.22 29.94
C LEU A 143 -12.00 2.77 31.41
N VAL A 144 -12.06 1.45 31.63
CA VAL A 144 -11.94 0.84 32.96
C VAL A 144 -10.55 1.13 33.54
N MET A 145 -9.48 0.96 32.75
CA MET A 145 -8.10 1.21 33.18
C MET A 145 -7.85 2.70 33.47
N SER A 146 -8.39 3.60 32.66
CA SER A 146 -8.32 5.06 32.88
C SER A 146 -9.00 5.45 34.19
N ASN A 147 -10.16 4.87 34.48
CA ASN A 147 -10.86 5.08 35.74
C ASN A 147 -10.10 4.51 36.94
N LEU A 148 -9.46 3.33 36.80
CA LEU A 148 -8.63 2.70 37.84
C LEU A 148 -7.33 3.47 38.12
N LEU A 149 -6.65 3.96 37.08
CA LEU A 149 -5.45 4.80 37.19
C LEU A 149 -5.80 6.14 37.83
N SER A 150 -6.91 6.75 37.42
CA SER A 150 -7.40 8.00 38.01
C SER A 150 -7.76 7.83 39.49
N ALA A 151 -8.38 6.69 39.85
CA ALA A 151 -8.69 6.31 41.24
C ALA A 151 -7.41 6.04 42.06
N SER A 152 -6.37 5.47 41.44
CA SER A 152 -5.09 5.18 42.09
C SER A 152 -4.29 6.46 42.36
N VAL A 153 -4.30 7.42 41.44
CA VAL A 153 -3.72 8.76 41.66
C VAL A 153 -4.44 9.51 42.79
N THR A 154 -5.76 9.34 42.93
CA THR A 154 -6.52 9.93 44.05
C THR A 154 -6.16 9.30 45.40
N LEU A 155 -5.79 8.01 45.42
CA LEU A 155 -5.31 7.33 46.63
C LEU A 155 -3.87 7.71 46.99
N SER A 156 -3.00 7.94 45.99
CA SER A 156 -1.60 8.34 46.21
C SER A 156 -1.43 9.81 46.65
N ASN A 157 -2.33 10.71 46.27
CA ASN A 157 -2.30 12.11 46.72
C ASN A 157 -2.95 12.34 48.10
N GLY A 158 -3.52 11.30 48.72
CA GLY A 158 -4.22 11.38 50.01
C GLY A 158 -3.35 11.17 51.25
N GLN A 159 -2.05 10.89 51.12
CA GLN A 159 -1.16 10.69 52.26
C GLN A 159 0.14 11.48 52.10
N SER A 160 0.08 12.79 52.33
CA SER A 160 1.28 13.57 52.65
C SER A 160 1.02 14.42 53.90
N SER A 161 1.06 13.79 55.07
CA SER A 161 1.34 14.46 56.33
C SER A 161 2.01 13.50 57.31
N GLU A 162 3.22 13.89 57.71
CA GLU A 162 3.86 13.65 59.01
C GLU A 162 4.51 12.29 59.35
N GLU A 163 5.84 12.39 59.49
CA GLU A 163 6.68 11.91 60.60
C GLU A 163 7.18 10.45 60.71
N HIS A 164 8.52 10.38 60.79
CA HIS A 164 9.37 9.55 61.64
C HIS A 164 9.49 8.01 61.47
N ALA A 165 10.74 7.64 61.19
CA ALA A 165 11.55 6.61 61.86
C ALA A 165 11.39 5.12 61.49
N ALA A 166 12.54 4.60 61.02
CA ALA A 166 13.20 3.36 61.42
C ALA A 166 12.65 1.99 60.96
N ASN A 167 13.64 1.23 60.50
CA ASN A 167 13.80 -0.22 60.55
C ASN A 167 13.10 -1.10 59.49
N SER A 168 13.97 -1.58 58.59
CA SER A 168 14.22 -2.99 58.26
C SER A 168 12.99 -3.87 58.01
N ASN A 169 12.84 -4.35 56.77
CA ASN A 169 13.13 -5.75 56.45
C ASN A 169 12.84 -6.03 54.97
N THR A 170 13.87 -6.50 54.27
CA THR A 170 13.85 -7.58 53.26
C THR A 170 12.46 -8.01 52.78
N SER A 171 11.89 -7.31 51.81
CA SER A 171 10.72 -7.76 51.02
C SER A 171 10.63 -7.05 49.68
N ASP A 172 11.11 -5.80 49.59
CA ASP A 172 10.99 -5.00 48.37
C ASP A 172 11.87 -5.47 47.20
N ASP A 173 13.08 -5.97 47.45
CA ASP A 173 13.98 -6.36 46.36
C ASP A 173 13.45 -7.55 45.54
N SER A 174 12.60 -8.41 46.14
CA SER A 174 11.94 -9.51 45.41
C SER A 174 10.76 -9.02 44.56
N ILE A 175 10.14 -7.90 44.93
CA ILE A 175 9.01 -7.31 44.21
C ILE A 175 9.53 -6.49 43.04
N VAL A 176 10.61 -5.72 43.22
CA VAL A 176 11.23 -4.97 42.12
C VAL A 176 11.87 -5.91 41.10
N THR A 177 12.50 -7.00 41.55
CA THR A 177 13.06 -8.03 40.64
C THR A 177 11.95 -8.87 39.98
N ASN A 178 10.85 -9.22 40.67
CA ASN A 178 9.70 -9.85 40.03
C ASN A 178 8.99 -8.92 39.03
N LEU A 179 8.93 -7.61 39.31
CA LEU A 179 8.33 -6.64 38.40
C LEU A 179 9.21 -6.43 37.16
N LEU A 180 10.54 -6.35 37.33
CA LEU A 180 11.48 -6.29 36.21
C LEU A 180 11.48 -7.58 35.37
N GLN A 181 11.33 -8.74 36.01
CA GLN A 181 11.20 -10.02 35.30
C GLN A 181 9.84 -10.15 34.59
N GLN A 182 8.75 -9.70 35.21
CA GLN A 182 7.42 -9.63 34.56
C GLN A 182 7.37 -8.61 33.42
N LEU A 183 8.15 -7.53 33.48
CA LEU A 183 8.29 -6.57 32.38
C LEU A 183 9.17 -7.12 31.24
N ALA A 184 10.19 -7.93 31.55
CA ALA A 184 11.00 -8.64 30.56
C ALA A 184 10.19 -9.75 29.86
N ASP A 185 9.37 -10.51 30.60
CA ASP A 185 8.49 -11.54 30.05
C ASP A 185 7.32 -10.94 29.24
N ARG A 186 6.92 -9.69 29.51
CA ARG A 186 5.92 -8.94 28.72
C ARG A 186 6.52 -8.20 27.52
N HIS A 187 7.83 -8.21 27.32
CA HIS A 187 8.44 -7.55 26.17
C HIS A 187 8.07 -8.22 24.83
N GLU A 188 7.70 -9.50 24.85
CA GLU A 188 7.13 -10.21 23.69
C GLU A 188 5.67 -9.77 23.39
N ASP A 189 4.95 -9.25 24.39
CA ASP A 189 3.54 -8.83 24.30
C ASP A 189 3.34 -7.31 24.17
N ILE A 190 4.39 -6.50 24.33
CA ILE A 190 4.34 -5.03 24.19
C ILE A 190 4.52 -4.58 22.74
N ILE A 191 5.15 -5.40 21.89
CA ILE A 191 5.36 -5.07 20.47
C ILE A 191 4.02 -4.80 19.72
N PRO A 192 2.92 -5.56 19.96
CA PRO A 192 1.66 -5.28 19.28
C PRO A 192 0.95 -3.99 19.74
N MET A 193 1.13 -3.53 20.99
CA MET A 193 0.36 -2.39 21.54
C MET A 193 0.83 -0.99 21.07
N ILE A 194 1.97 -0.88 20.39
CA ILE A 194 2.42 0.38 19.76
C ILE A 194 2.04 0.43 18.26
N LEU A 195 1.56 -0.68 17.69
CA LEU A 195 1.41 -0.86 16.24
C LEU A 195 -0.02 -0.68 15.70
N ASP A 196 -1.05 -0.51 16.53
CA ASP A 196 -2.44 -0.51 16.03
C ASP A 196 -2.89 0.77 15.31
N ASP A 197 -2.12 1.87 15.39
CA ASP A 197 -2.32 3.08 14.56
C ASP A 197 -1.12 3.41 13.64
N ALA A 198 -0.09 2.57 13.64
CA ALA A 198 0.95 2.65 12.63
C ALA A 198 0.49 1.87 11.40
N PRO A 199 0.65 2.39 10.17
CA PRO A 199 0.44 1.56 8.99
C PRO A 199 1.29 0.29 9.15
N VAL A 200 0.66 -0.89 9.09
CA VAL A 200 1.35 -2.17 9.16
C VAL A 200 2.34 -2.22 8.00
N VAL A 201 3.60 -1.85 8.26
CA VAL A 201 4.69 -1.93 7.30
C VAL A 201 4.92 -3.42 7.06
N PRO A 202 4.62 -3.96 5.87
CA PRO A 202 4.89 -5.35 5.57
C PRO A 202 6.38 -5.61 5.80
N ARG A 203 6.70 -6.71 6.49
CA ARG A 203 8.09 -7.11 6.67
C ARG A 203 8.72 -7.31 5.29
N ALA A 204 9.91 -6.74 5.08
CA ALA A 204 10.61 -6.83 3.81
C ALA A 204 10.89 -8.32 3.49
N PRO A 205 10.38 -8.83 2.35
CA PRO A 205 10.66 -10.19 1.91
C PRO A 205 12.12 -10.30 1.46
N PRO A 206 12.64 -11.53 1.31
CA PRO A 206 14.00 -11.74 0.81
C PRO A 206 14.17 -11.24 -0.63
N ALA A 207 15.42 -11.00 -1.02
CA ALA A 207 15.73 -10.58 -2.39
C ALA A 207 15.32 -11.67 -3.40
N SER A 208 14.92 -11.24 -4.60
CA SER A 208 14.64 -12.16 -5.71
C SER A 208 15.89 -12.96 -6.07
N LYS A 209 15.76 -14.29 -6.10
CA LYS A 209 16.89 -15.18 -6.41
C LYS A 209 17.46 -14.92 -7.81
N GLU A 210 16.60 -14.55 -8.76
CA GLU A 210 17.03 -14.18 -10.10
C GLU A 210 17.86 -12.90 -10.12
N VAL A 211 17.44 -11.90 -9.33
CA VAL A 211 18.14 -10.62 -9.24
C VAL A 211 19.51 -10.82 -8.61
N VAL A 212 19.60 -11.60 -7.53
CA VAL A 212 20.87 -11.94 -6.88
C VAL A 212 21.80 -12.70 -7.84
N ALA A 213 21.28 -13.64 -8.61
CA ALA A 213 22.08 -14.40 -9.59
C ALA A 213 22.61 -13.55 -10.75
N LYS A 214 21.91 -12.46 -11.11
CA LYS A 214 22.29 -11.53 -12.18
C LYS A 214 23.26 -10.43 -11.72
N LEU A 215 23.59 -10.35 -10.43
CA LEU A 215 24.52 -9.34 -9.92
C LEU A 215 25.93 -9.53 -10.50
N PRO A 216 26.62 -8.45 -10.85
CA PRO A 216 27.98 -8.53 -11.38
C PRO A 216 28.95 -9.10 -10.33
N VAL A 217 29.74 -10.08 -10.77
CA VAL A 217 30.86 -10.63 -9.99
C VAL A 217 32.16 -10.15 -10.63
N THR A 218 32.94 -9.42 -9.85
CA THR A 218 34.22 -8.83 -10.24
C THR A 218 35.34 -9.55 -9.49
N ILE A 219 36.43 -9.87 -10.19
CA ILE A 219 37.64 -10.39 -9.57
C ILE A 219 38.52 -9.21 -9.18
N VAL A 220 38.96 -9.18 -7.94
CA VAL A 220 39.87 -8.17 -7.41
C VAL A 220 41.22 -8.31 -8.10
N THR A 221 41.68 -7.27 -8.79
CA THR A 221 43.04 -7.20 -9.36
C THR A 221 43.93 -6.28 -8.53
N ASP A 222 45.25 -6.43 -8.62
CA ASP A 222 46.19 -5.53 -7.94
C ASP A 222 45.97 -4.05 -8.34
N GLU A 223 45.61 -3.81 -9.60
CA GLU A 223 45.25 -2.47 -10.10
C GLU A 223 43.95 -1.93 -9.50
N PHE A 224 43.02 -2.81 -9.15
CA PHE A 224 41.76 -2.46 -8.51
C PHE A 224 41.98 -2.08 -7.05
N LEU A 225 42.78 -2.86 -6.32
CA LEU A 225 43.19 -2.55 -4.95
C LEU A 225 43.97 -1.24 -4.85
N ALA A 226 44.82 -0.94 -5.83
CA ALA A 226 45.55 0.34 -5.87
C ALA A 226 44.65 1.57 -6.08
N LYS A 227 43.42 1.39 -6.60
CA LYS A 227 42.42 2.45 -6.80
C LYS A 227 41.43 2.58 -5.64
N LEU A 228 41.30 1.55 -4.82
CA LEU A 228 40.50 1.56 -3.62
C LEU A 228 41.31 2.14 -2.45
N ASP A 229 40.62 2.68 -1.44
CA ASP A 229 41.28 3.04 -0.19
C ASP A 229 41.99 1.81 0.40
N ALA A 230 43.13 2.03 1.05
CA ALA A 230 44.02 0.98 1.56
C ALA A 230 43.37 0.00 2.57
N ASN A 231 42.12 0.23 2.95
CA ASN A 231 41.32 -0.55 3.89
C ASN A 231 40.05 -1.13 3.24
N ALA A 232 40.11 -1.50 1.96
CA ALA A 232 39.00 -2.18 1.33
C ALA A 232 38.79 -3.54 2.01
N GLU A 233 37.71 -3.68 2.77
CA GLU A 233 37.32 -4.89 3.50
C GLU A 233 35.87 -5.30 3.19
N CYS A 234 35.57 -6.59 3.33
CA CYS A 234 34.19 -7.05 3.25
C CYS A 234 33.48 -6.76 4.58
N ALA A 235 32.44 -5.92 4.56
CA ALA A 235 31.75 -5.51 5.79
C ALA A 235 31.01 -6.65 6.54
N ILE A 236 30.87 -7.84 5.94
CA ILE A 236 30.24 -9.00 6.57
C ILE A 236 31.27 -9.84 7.35
N CYS A 237 32.35 -10.28 6.72
CA CYS A 237 33.39 -11.07 7.39
C CYS A 237 34.49 -10.23 8.04
N LYS A 238 34.57 -8.93 7.71
CA LYS A 238 35.61 -7.98 8.14
C LYS A 238 37.03 -8.37 7.70
N ASP A 239 37.14 -9.16 6.62
CA ASP A 239 38.42 -9.51 6.02
C ASP A 239 38.79 -8.50 4.93
N ASN A 240 40.09 -8.19 4.86
CA ASN A 240 40.64 -7.34 3.81
C ASN A 240 40.56 -8.04 2.45
N LEU A 241 40.27 -7.25 1.42
CA LEU A 241 40.25 -7.68 0.03
C LEU A 241 41.67 -8.04 -0.43
N VAL A 242 41.85 -9.27 -0.92
CA VAL A 242 43.11 -9.72 -1.52
C VAL A 242 43.00 -9.88 -3.04
N PRO A 243 44.13 -9.78 -3.77
CA PRO A 243 44.14 -10.03 -5.20
C PRO A 243 43.58 -11.42 -5.49
N ASN A 244 42.80 -11.53 -6.57
CA ASN A 244 42.10 -12.73 -7.01
C ASN A 244 40.86 -13.12 -6.17
N ASP A 245 40.42 -12.30 -5.21
CA ASP A 245 39.13 -12.48 -4.56
C ASP A 245 37.96 -12.24 -5.52
N MET A 246 36.93 -13.08 -5.39
CA MET A 246 35.66 -12.87 -6.09
C MET A 246 34.75 -12.00 -5.24
N MET A 247 34.35 -10.87 -5.80
CA MET A 247 33.49 -9.89 -5.15
C MET A 247 32.22 -9.68 -5.95
N GLN A 248 31.07 -9.72 -5.27
CA GLN A 248 29.77 -9.43 -5.83
C GLN A 248 29.40 -7.98 -5.53
N GLU A 249 29.13 -7.21 -6.58
CA GLU A 249 28.80 -5.79 -6.49
C GLU A 249 27.27 -5.61 -6.54
N LEU A 250 26.73 -4.89 -5.54
CA LEU A 250 25.34 -4.48 -5.51
C LEU A 250 25.08 -3.24 -6.39
N PRO A 251 23.83 -2.96 -6.81
CA PRO A 251 23.49 -1.75 -7.57
C PRO A 251 23.89 -0.43 -6.89
N CYS A 252 24.01 -0.45 -5.56
CA CYS A 252 24.50 0.66 -4.74
C CYS A 252 26.03 0.79 -4.68
N LYS A 253 26.79 0.02 -5.49
CA LYS A 253 28.26 0.02 -5.58
C LYS A 253 29.01 -0.56 -4.39
N HIS A 254 28.31 -1.10 -3.40
CA HIS A 254 28.94 -1.85 -2.30
C HIS A 254 29.29 -3.28 -2.74
N MET A 255 30.44 -3.76 -2.30
CA MET A 255 31.01 -5.05 -2.70
C MET A 255 31.11 -6.01 -1.50
N PHE A 256 30.76 -7.27 -1.73
CA PHE A 256 30.82 -8.33 -0.72
C PHE A 256 31.29 -9.64 -1.34
N HIS A 257 31.89 -10.54 -0.55
CA HIS A 257 32.13 -11.88 -1.06
C HIS A 257 30.80 -12.58 -1.38
N PRO A 258 30.67 -13.31 -2.51
CA PRO A 258 29.44 -14.00 -2.87
C PRO A 258 28.92 -14.94 -1.78
N HIS A 259 29.83 -15.62 -1.08
CA HIS A 259 29.48 -16.53 0.01
C HIS A 259 29.03 -15.80 1.30
N CYS A 260 29.48 -14.55 1.51
CA CYS A 260 29.03 -13.71 2.61
C CYS A 260 27.69 -13.04 2.31
N LEU A 261 27.50 -12.58 1.07
CA LEU A 261 26.31 -11.83 0.66
C LEU A 261 25.08 -12.73 0.49
N LYS A 262 25.26 -13.97 0.02
CA LYS A 262 24.15 -14.87 -0.27
C LYS A 262 23.28 -15.18 0.97
N PRO A 263 23.83 -15.62 2.12
CA PRO A 263 23.02 -15.87 3.32
C PRO A 263 22.25 -14.63 3.78
N TRP A 264 22.85 -13.45 3.64
CA TRP A 264 22.19 -12.19 3.96
C TRP A 264 20.99 -11.93 3.04
N LEU A 265 21.15 -12.14 1.73
CA LEU A 265 20.09 -11.89 0.75
C LEU A 265 18.99 -12.97 0.73
N ASP A 266 19.25 -14.13 1.32
CA ASP A 266 18.24 -15.18 1.55
C ASP A 266 17.26 -14.80 2.69
N GLU A 267 17.64 -13.90 3.59
CA GLU A 267 16.82 -13.42 4.72
C GLU A 267 16.35 -11.96 4.56
N HIS A 268 17.10 -11.15 3.82
CA HIS A 268 16.86 -9.72 3.66
C HIS A 268 16.97 -9.30 2.20
N ASN A 269 16.27 -8.23 1.79
CA ASN A 269 16.42 -7.65 0.46
C ASN A 269 17.33 -6.41 0.42
N SER A 270 18.01 -6.05 1.52
CA SER A 270 18.70 -4.76 1.63
C SER A 270 20.21 -4.89 1.71
N CYS A 271 20.93 -3.85 1.26
CA CYS A 271 22.38 -3.77 1.39
C CYS A 271 22.80 -3.63 2.87
N PRO A 272 23.74 -4.44 3.39
CA PRO A 272 24.24 -4.34 4.76
C PRO A 272 24.81 -2.97 5.14
N ILE A 273 25.34 -2.22 4.17
CA ILE A 273 26.03 -0.94 4.41
C ILE A 273 25.07 0.24 4.32
N CYS A 274 24.29 0.32 3.24
CA CYS A 274 23.47 1.50 2.95
C CYS A 274 21.96 1.26 2.96
N ARG A 275 21.53 0.04 3.27
CA ARG A 275 20.12 -0.40 3.26
C ARG A 275 19.40 -0.24 1.93
N HIS A 276 20.15 -0.05 0.83
CA HIS A 276 19.57 -0.04 -0.51
C HIS A 276 18.86 -1.37 -0.78
N GLU A 277 17.56 -1.30 -1.07
CA GLU A 277 16.72 -2.48 -1.28
C GLU A 277 16.80 -2.98 -2.73
N LEU A 278 16.90 -4.30 -2.85
CA LEU A 278 16.80 -5.04 -4.10
C LEU A 278 15.34 -5.46 -4.34
N GLN A 279 15.04 -5.75 -5.61
CA GLN A 279 13.74 -6.28 -6.00
C GLN A 279 13.50 -7.67 -5.38
N THR A 280 12.26 -7.91 -4.99
CA THR A 280 11.79 -9.16 -4.37
C THR A 280 10.85 -9.91 -5.32
N ASP A 281 10.65 -11.20 -5.06
CA ASP A 281 9.68 -12.03 -5.81
C ASP A 281 8.23 -11.86 -5.31
N ASP A 282 8.01 -11.09 -4.24
CA ASP A 282 6.68 -10.85 -3.67
C ASP A 282 6.00 -9.65 -4.34
N HIS A 283 5.13 -9.94 -5.30
CA HIS A 283 4.33 -8.94 -6.01
C HIS A 283 3.50 -8.04 -5.08
N LYS A 284 3.04 -8.53 -3.93
CA LYS A 284 2.24 -7.73 -2.99
C LYS A 284 3.13 -6.70 -2.30
N TYR A 285 4.35 -7.09 -1.91
CA TYR A 285 5.32 -6.19 -1.30
C TYR A 285 5.79 -5.10 -2.28
N GLU A 286 6.15 -5.47 -3.50
CA GLU A 286 6.56 -4.50 -4.53
C GLU A 286 5.44 -3.50 -4.86
N SER A 287 4.19 -3.97 -4.95
CA SER A 287 3.04 -3.09 -5.16
C SER A 287 2.78 -2.14 -3.98
N TRP A 288 2.96 -2.62 -2.74
CA TRP A 288 2.86 -1.78 -1.54
C TRP A 288 3.94 -0.70 -1.53
N LYS A 289 5.18 -1.08 -1.85
CA LYS A 289 6.34 -0.18 -1.91
C LYS A 289 6.17 0.91 -2.97
N GLU A 290 5.68 0.56 -4.16
CA GLU A 290 5.42 1.54 -5.22
C GLU A 290 4.34 2.55 -4.79
N ARG A 291 3.27 2.08 -4.15
CA ARG A 291 2.20 2.95 -3.62
C ARG A 291 2.71 3.90 -2.54
N GLU A 292 3.57 3.41 -1.64
CA GLU A 292 4.15 4.24 -0.58
C GLU A 292 5.07 5.32 -1.17
N LYS A 293 5.88 4.97 -2.18
CA LYS A 293 6.72 5.92 -2.89
C LYS A 293 5.89 7.01 -3.59
N GLU A 294 4.81 6.65 -4.27
CA GLU A 294 3.88 7.61 -4.90
C GLU A 294 3.29 8.56 -3.85
N ALA A 295 2.84 8.03 -2.70
CA ALA A 295 2.29 8.83 -1.62
C ALA A 295 3.33 9.79 -0.99
N GLU A 296 4.59 9.36 -0.88
CA GLU A 296 5.71 10.20 -0.42
C GLU A 296 5.98 11.34 -1.41
N GLU A 297 5.99 11.05 -2.72
CA GLU A 297 6.17 12.04 -3.77
C GLU A 297 5.01 13.05 -3.80
N GLU A 298 3.77 12.59 -3.61
CA GLU A 298 2.60 13.45 -3.47
C GLU A 298 2.72 14.37 -2.25
N ARG A 299 3.16 13.82 -1.10
CA ARG A 299 3.38 14.61 0.13
C ARG A 299 4.48 15.66 -0.05
N LYS A 300 5.59 15.30 -0.70
CA LYS A 300 6.67 16.23 -1.06
C LYS A 300 6.21 17.29 -2.04
N GLY A 301 5.40 16.91 -3.03
CA GLY A 301 4.78 17.82 -3.99
C GLY A 301 3.87 18.84 -3.30
N ALA A 302 3.00 18.38 -2.39
CA ALA A 302 2.15 19.25 -1.59
C ALA A 302 2.96 20.19 -0.69
N ALA A 303 4.01 19.69 -0.03
CA ALA A 303 4.89 20.51 0.80
C ALA A 303 5.64 21.58 -0.01
N ASN A 304 6.09 21.25 -1.22
CA ASN A 304 6.74 22.21 -2.13
C ASN A 304 5.76 23.26 -2.67
N ALA A 305 4.52 22.86 -3.01
CA ALA A 305 3.47 23.78 -3.46
C ALA A 305 3.08 24.82 -2.39
N VAL A 306 3.12 24.43 -1.10
CA VAL A 306 2.90 25.34 0.03
C VAL A 306 4.08 26.31 0.21
N ARG A 307 5.31 25.91 -0.15
CA ARG A 307 6.52 26.70 0.06
C ARG A 307 6.79 27.72 -1.04
N GLU A 308 6.38 27.45 -2.29
CA GLU A 308 6.74 28.30 -3.43
C GLU A 308 5.66 29.28 -3.88
N GLY A 309 4.41 29.18 -3.41
CA GLY A 309 3.40 30.23 -3.62
C GLY A 309 3.09 30.59 -5.09
N GLU A 310 3.64 29.87 -6.06
CA GLU A 310 3.53 30.18 -7.48
C GLU A 310 3.03 28.92 -8.22
N TYR A 311 1.72 28.88 -8.46
CA TYR A 311 1.09 27.87 -9.29
C TYR A 311 1.50 28.09 -10.76
N MET A 312 2.54 27.42 -11.23
CA MET A 312 2.72 27.22 -12.67
C MET A 312 1.83 26.08 -13.16
N TYR A 313 0.72 26.44 -13.79
CA TYR A 313 0.00 25.56 -14.71
C TYR A 313 0.66 25.69 -16.09
N VAL A 314 1.19 24.59 -16.62
CA VAL A 314 1.44 24.40 -18.06
C VAL A 314 0.71 23.14 -18.51
#